data_AF-A0A958GAC0-F1
#
_entry.id   AF-A0A958GAC0-F1
#
_cell.length_a   1.000
_cell.length_b   1.000
_cell.length_c   1.000
_cell.angle_alpha   90.00
_cell.angle_beta   90.00
_cell.angle_gamma   90.00
#
_symmetry.space_group_name_H-M   'P 1'
#
loop_
_entity.id
_entity.type
_entity.pdbx_description
1 polymer ?
#
loop_
_entity_poly.entity_id
_entity_poly.type
_entity_poly.pdbx_seq_one_letter_code
_entity_poly.pdbx_strand_id
1 'polypeptide(L)'
;DLMVSREGNLLVGLNVHITPELEVEGIAREFVNRIQNLRKDIKLDIQDRIEIYAAATGKTAMALEKMGSYIMVETLAIRLERTLPDGVSPTEINLDTETFPVYIRSVKE
;
A
#
# COMPACT_ATOMS: atom_id res chain seq x y z
N ASP A 1 -41.95 30.78 18.09
CA ASP A 1 -41.79 30.84 16.63
C ASP A 1 -40.30 30.73 16.33
N LEU A 2 -39.88 29.59 15.80
CA LEU A 2 -38.56 29.39 15.20
C LEU A 2 -38.72 28.29 14.16
N MET A 3 -38.89 28.68 12.90
CA MET A 3 -38.87 27.75 11.77
C MET A 3 -37.42 27.43 11.42
N VAL A 4 -37.04 26.15 11.55
CA VAL A 4 -35.81 25.59 10.98
C VAL A 4 -36.20 24.42 10.08
N SER A 5 -35.95 24.56 8.78
CA SER A 5 -36.21 23.54 7.76
C SER A 5 -35.34 22.31 8.00
N ARG A 6 -35.98 21.14 7.95
CA ARG A 6 -35.33 19.82 7.92
C ARG A 6 -34.89 19.50 6.49
N GLU A 7 -33.60 19.34 6.29
CA GLU A 7 -33.06 18.44 5.26
C GLU A 7 -32.15 17.41 5.94
N GLY A 8 -32.56 16.14 5.83
CA GLY A 8 -31.69 14.96 5.87
C GLY A 8 -30.73 14.82 7.04
N ASN A 9 -31.24 14.44 8.21
CA ASN A 9 -30.44 14.08 9.38
C ASN A 9 -29.74 12.70 9.20
N LEU A 10 -28.87 12.54 8.17
CA LEU A 10 -28.05 11.34 8.00
C LEU A 10 -26.85 11.42 8.95
N LEU A 11 -27.07 11.02 10.20
CA LEU A 11 -25.98 10.72 11.13
C LEU A 11 -25.36 9.38 10.68
N VAL A 12 -24.28 9.45 9.89
CA VAL A 12 -23.43 8.28 9.64
C VAL A 12 -22.66 8.01 10.92
N GLY A 13 -23.19 7.11 11.76
CA GLY A 13 -22.44 6.55 12.87
C GLY A 13 -21.35 5.64 12.33
N LEU A 14 -20.17 6.20 12.04
CA LEU A 14 -19.00 5.41 11.70
C LEU A 14 -18.61 4.63 12.95
N ASN A 15 -18.86 3.33 12.96
CA ASN A 15 -18.35 2.46 14.01
C ASN A 15 -16.82 2.50 13.93
N VAL A 16 -16.19 3.25 14.85
CA VAL A 16 -14.75 3.56 14.88
C VAL A 16 -13.87 2.40 15.35
N HIS A 17 -14.43 1.20 15.53
CA HIS A 17 -13.64 0.03 15.89
C HIS A 17 -12.97 -0.55 14.64
N ILE A 18 -11.80 -0.04 14.28
CA ILE A 18 -10.93 -0.68 13.29
C ILE A 18 -10.48 -2.03 13.87
N THR A 19 -10.88 -3.12 13.22
CA THR A 19 -10.39 -4.45 13.56
C THR A 19 -8.94 -4.61 13.08
N PRO A 20 -8.15 -5.50 13.70
CA PRO A 20 -6.79 -5.77 13.24
C PRO A 20 -6.72 -6.20 11.76
N GLU A 21 -7.77 -6.83 11.25
CA GLU A 21 -7.90 -7.25 9.85
C GLU A 21 -8.09 -6.03 8.92
N LEU A 22 -8.96 -5.10 9.30
CA LEU A 22 -9.18 -3.86 8.54
C LEU A 22 -7.95 -2.96 8.56
N GLU A 23 -7.19 -2.93 9.66
CA GLU A 23 -5.91 -2.21 9.72
C GLU A 23 -4.89 -2.79 8.73
N VAL A 24 -4.73 -4.12 8.72
CA VAL A 24 -3.83 -4.82 7.80
C VAL A 24 -4.21 -4.58 6.33
N GLU A 25 -5.50 -4.67 6.02
CA GLU A 25 -6.00 -4.40 4.68
C GLU A 25 -5.77 -2.94 4.26
N GLY A 26 -6.03 -1.99 5.16
CA GLY A 26 -5.80 -0.57 4.92
C GLY A 26 -4.35 -0.26 4.55
N ILE A 27 -3.40 -0.78 5.34
CA ILE A 27 -1.96 -0.62 5.08
C ILE A 27 -1.58 -1.24 3.72
N ALA A 28 -2.10 -2.43 3.41
CA ALA A 28 -1.82 -3.09 2.14
C ALA A 28 -2.35 -2.29 0.93
N ARG A 29 -3.56 -1.73 1.03
CA ARG A 29 -4.15 -0.86 0.00
C ARG A 29 -3.33 0.40 -0.21
N GLU A 30 -2.88 1.04 0.87
CA GLU A 30 -2.04 2.22 0.77
C GLU A 30 -0.68 1.87 0.12
N PHE A 31 -0.08 0.76 0.53
CA PHE A 31 1.17 0.27 -0.07
C PHE A 31 1.04 0.01 -1.57
N VAL A 32 -0.03 -0.66 -2.01
CA VAL A 32 -0.33 -0.85 -3.45
C VAL A 32 -0.37 0.49 -4.18
N ASN A 33 -1.05 1.50 -3.62
CA ASN A 33 -1.09 2.83 -4.22
C ASN A 33 0.31 3.45 -4.33
N ARG A 34 1.17 3.32 -3.31
CA ARG A 34 2.57 3.80 -3.39
C ARG A 34 3.35 3.09 -4.48
N ILE A 35 3.27 1.77 -4.58
CA ILE A 35 3.95 1.00 -5.62
C ILE A 35 3.47 1.39 -7.01
N GLN A 36 2.16 1.58 -7.19
CA GLN A 36 1.60 2.00 -8.49
C GLN A 36 2.08 3.39 -8.92
N ASN A 37 2.29 4.30 -7.96
CA ASN A 37 2.89 5.60 -8.26
C ASN A 37 4.38 5.46 -8.60
N LEU A 38 5.14 4.66 -7.84
CA LEU A 38 6.54 4.38 -8.18
C LEU A 38 6.69 3.80 -9.59
N ARG A 39 5.82 2.87 -10.01
CA ARG A 39 5.82 2.31 -11.38
C ARG A 39 5.72 3.41 -12.44
N LYS A 40 4.88 4.43 -12.20
CA LYS A 40 4.73 5.57 -13.11
C LYS A 40 5.96 6.48 -13.09
N ASP A 41 6.53 6.72 -11.92
CA ASP A 41 7.70 7.59 -11.75
C ASP A 41 8.93 7.05 -12.50
N ILE A 42 9.12 5.72 -12.47
CA ILE A 42 10.18 5.05 -13.24
C ILE A 42 9.75 4.67 -14.67
N LYS A 43 8.58 5.16 -15.12
CA LYS A 43 8.04 5.00 -16.48
C LYS A 43 7.96 3.55 -16.96
N LEU A 44 7.57 2.63 -16.07
CA LEU A 44 7.28 1.25 -16.47
C LEU A 44 6.02 1.18 -17.32
N ASP A 45 5.99 0.22 -18.24
CA ASP A 45 4.80 -0.07 -19.00
C ASP A 45 3.71 -0.66 -18.10
N ILE A 46 2.45 -0.46 -18.49
CA ILE A 46 1.30 -0.86 -17.67
C ILE A 46 1.23 -2.39 -17.47
N GLN A 47 1.83 -3.16 -18.38
CA GLN A 47 1.85 -4.63 -18.35
C GLN A 47 3.13 -5.21 -17.73
N ASP A 48 4.12 -4.37 -17.41
CA ASP A 48 5.41 -4.86 -16.92
C ASP A 48 5.27 -5.62 -15.61
N ARG A 49 5.88 -6.80 -15.56
CA ARG A 49 6.05 -7.54 -14.32
C ARG A 49 7.21 -6.96 -13.52
N ILE A 50 7.04 -6.89 -12.21
CA ILE A 50 8.05 -6.32 -11.31
C ILE A 50 8.44 -7.27 -10.19
N GLU A 51 9.59 -7.01 -9.60
CA GLU A 51 9.91 -7.49 -8.27
C GLU A 51 9.91 -6.31 -7.29
N ILE A 52 9.34 -6.54 -6.10
CA ILE A 52 9.27 -5.56 -5.03
C ILE A 52 10.16 -6.01 -3.88
N TYR A 53 10.99 -5.11 -3.37
CA TYR A 53 11.81 -5.30 -2.19
C TYR A 53 11.50 -4.18 -1.20
N ALA A 54 10.96 -4.49 -0.03
CA ALA A 54 10.41 -3.52 0.90
C ALA A 54 10.88 -3.82 2.34
N ALA A 55 11.80 -3.01 2.87
CA ALA A 55 12.35 -3.21 4.21
C ALA A 55 11.49 -2.54 5.29
N ALA A 56 10.21 -2.92 5.35
CA ALA A 56 9.27 -2.44 6.36
C ALA A 56 9.35 -3.25 7.67
N THR A 57 8.90 -2.64 8.77
CA THR A 57 8.90 -3.25 10.10
C THR A 57 7.50 -3.26 10.73
N GLY A 58 7.37 -3.77 11.94
CA GLY A 58 6.14 -3.70 12.74
C GLY A 58 4.85 -4.10 12.01
N LYS A 59 3.86 -3.19 12.03
CA LYS A 59 2.53 -3.42 11.42
C LYS A 59 2.60 -3.51 9.90
N THR A 60 3.46 -2.71 9.28
CA THR A 60 3.61 -2.71 7.82
C THR A 60 4.19 -4.04 7.35
N ALA A 61 5.23 -4.54 8.02
CA ALA A 61 5.76 -5.88 7.80
C ALA A 61 4.69 -6.97 7.88
N MET A 62 3.85 -6.94 8.92
CA MET A 62 2.74 -7.89 9.06
C MET A 62 1.72 -7.77 7.94
N ALA A 63 1.43 -6.54 7.48
CA ALA A 63 0.52 -6.31 6.37
C ALA A 63 1.10 -6.83 5.04
N LEU A 64 2.38 -6.58 4.76
CA LEU A 64 3.07 -7.12 3.59
C LEU A 64 3.10 -8.65 3.58
N GLU A 65 3.23 -9.27 4.74
CA GLU A 65 3.19 -10.73 4.89
C GLU A 65 1.76 -11.28 4.68
N LYS A 66 0.77 -10.74 5.39
CA LYS A 66 -0.61 -11.24 5.34
C LYS A 66 -1.32 -10.95 4.02
N MET A 67 -1.03 -9.81 3.40
CA MET A 67 -1.68 -9.34 2.16
C MET A 67 -0.75 -9.44 0.94
N GLY A 68 0.39 -10.14 1.06
CA GLY A 68 1.40 -10.22 -0.01
C GLY A 68 0.84 -10.68 -1.35
N SER A 69 -0.05 -11.69 -1.33
CA SER A 69 -0.71 -12.16 -2.57
C SER A 69 -1.57 -11.08 -3.23
N TYR A 70 -2.35 -10.35 -2.43
CA TYR A 70 -3.16 -9.23 -2.92
C TYR A 70 -2.27 -8.12 -3.51
N ILE A 71 -1.23 -7.73 -2.77
CA ILE A 71 -0.26 -6.70 -3.22
C ILE A 71 0.36 -7.10 -4.55
N MET A 72 0.82 -8.36 -4.68
CA MET A 72 1.46 -8.86 -5.89
C MET A 72 0.52 -8.86 -7.09
N VAL A 73 -0.73 -9.30 -6.91
CA VAL A 73 -1.76 -9.27 -7.96
C VAL A 73 -2.01 -7.84 -8.43
N GLU A 74 -2.29 -6.94 -7.49
CA GLU A 74 -2.65 -5.55 -7.79
C GLU A 74 -1.50 -4.75 -8.42
N THR A 75 -0.24 -5.14 -8.16
CA THR A 75 0.95 -4.43 -8.65
C THR A 75 1.67 -5.14 -9.80
N LEU A 76 1.11 -6.24 -10.31
CA LEU A 76 1.75 -7.14 -11.28
C LEU A 76 3.13 -7.65 -10.83
N ALA A 77 3.37 -7.71 -9.52
CA ALA A 77 4.63 -8.19 -8.99
C ALA A 77 4.69 -9.72 -9.02
N ILE A 78 5.84 -10.26 -9.40
CA ILE A 78 6.13 -11.70 -9.36
C ILE A 78 6.90 -12.10 -8.11
N ARG A 79 7.40 -11.11 -7.36
CA ARG A 79 8.12 -11.29 -6.11
C ARG A 79 7.89 -10.11 -5.17
N LEU A 80 7.71 -10.40 -3.89
CA LEU A 80 7.71 -9.44 -2.80
C LEU A 80 8.67 -9.94 -1.71
N GLU A 81 9.77 -9.24 -1.53
CA GLU A 81 10.77 -9.53 -0.50
C GLU A 81 10.81 -8.43 0.55
N ARG A 82 11.16 -8.81 1.77
CA ARG A 82 11.24 -7.87 2.91
C ARG A 82 12.65 -7.36 3.19
N THR A 83 13.61 -7.76 2.36
CA THR A 83 15.01 -7.35 2.46
C THR A 83 15.43 -6.71 1.16
N LEU A 84 16.20 -5.62 1.23
CA LEU A 84 16.74 -4.98 0.04
C LEU A 84 17.93 -5.79 -0.50
N PRO A 85 18.11 -5.88 -1.83
CA PRO A 85 19.33 -6.40 -2.43
C PRO A 85 20.52 -5.46 -2.15
N ASP A 86 21.73 -6.00 -2.10
CA ASP A 86 22.94 -5.20 -2.01
C ASP A 86 23.16 -4.33 -3.26
N GLY A 87 23.68 -3.11 -3.05
CA GLY A 87 24.09 -2.21 -4.14
C GLY A 87 22.95 -1.54 -4.91
N VAL A 88 21.71 -1.61 -4.43
CA VAL A 88 20.58 -0.87 -5.03
C VAL A 88 20.40 0.50 -4.39
N SER A 89 19.77 1.42 -5.11
CA SER A 89 19.31 2.70 -4.56
C SER A 89 17.79 2.63 -4.32
N PRO A 90 17.35 2.35 -3.09
CA PRO A 90 15.93 2.31 -2.78
C PRO A 90 15.33 3.72 -2.77
N THR A 91 14.01 3.79 -2.94
CA THR A 91 13.20 4.98 -2.72
C THR A 91 12.54 4.88 -1.36
N GLU A 92 12.65 5.92 -0.54
CA GLU A 92 11.86 5.99 0.70
C GLU A 92 10.39 6.26 0.38
N ILE A 93 9.52 5.40 0.90
CA ILE A 93 8.09 5.65 0.87
C ILE A 93 7.59 5.87 2.29
N ASN A 94 6.60 6.75 2.41
CA ASN A 94 5.89 6.99 3.65
C ASN A 94 4.51 6.36 3.54
N LEU A 95 4.21 5.49 4.51
CA LEU A 95 2.86 5.12 4.88
C LEU A 95 2.54 5.80 6.21
N ASP A 96 1.26 5.97 6.53
CA ASP A 96 0.83 6.61 7.77
C ASP A 96 1.44 5.94 9.03
N THR A 97 1.82 4.67 8.92
CA THR A 97 2.44 3.86 9.99
C THR A 97 3.94 4.09 10.15
N GLU A 98 4.71 4.17 9.06
CA GLU A 98 6.16 4.32 9.07
C GLU A 98 6.71 4.77 7.70
N THR A 99 7.94 5.31 7.70
CA THR A 99 8.73 5.54 6.49
C THR A 99 9.78 4.45 6.36
N PHE A 100 9.88 3.84 5.18
CA PHE A 100 10.81 2.74 4.94
C PHE A 100 11.27 2.68 3.47
N PRO A 101 12.45 2.10 3.21
CA PRO A 101 13.00 2.03 1.87
C PRO A 101 12.39 0.88 1.06
N VAL A 102 12.05 1.18 -0.19
CA VAL A 102 11.48 0.26 -1.17
C VAL A 102 12.25 0.36 -2.49
N TYR A 103 12.52 -0.80 -3.08
CA TYR A 103 13.10 -0.90 -4.41
C TYR A 103 12.19 -1.75 -5.29
N ILE A 104 11.91 -1.25 -6.49
CA ILE A 104 11.20 -2.00 -7.53
C ILE A 104 12.05 -2.08 -8.78
N ARG A 105 11.97 -3.21 -9.49
CA ARG A 105 12.58 -3.38 -10.81
C ARG A 105 11.65 -4.14 -11.74
N SER A 106 11.66 -3.79 -13.02
CA SER A 106 11.00 -4.62 -14.03
C SER A 106 11.79 -5.89 -14.30
N VAL A 107 11.05 -6.95 -14.61
CA VAL A 107 11.59 -8.22 -15.05
C VAL A 107 11.42 -8.24 -16.56
N LYS A 108 12.53 -8.19 -17.28
CA LYS A 108 12.52 -8.43 -18.73
C LYS A 108 12.48 -9.94 -18.93
N GLU A 109 11.47 -10.42 -19.65
CA GLU A 109 11.51 -11.74 -20.28
C GLU A 109 12.67 -11.83 -21.29
#